data_AF-A0A7S4AZF3-F1
#
_entry.id   AF-A0A7S4AZF3-F1
#
_cell.length_a   1.000
_cell.length_b   1.000
_cell.length_c   1.000
_cell.angle_alpha   90.00
_cell.angle_beta   90.00
_cell.angle_gamma   90.00
#
_symmetry.space_group_name_H-M   'P 1'
#
loop_
_entity.id
_entity.type
_entity.pdbx_description
1 polymer ?
#
loop_
_entity_poly.entity_id
_entity_poly.type
_entity_poly.pdbx_seq_one_letter_code
_entity_poly.pdbx_strand_id
1 'polypeptide(L)'
;LIQDIAAALSDKDYVVRQEAAKTLAQLKELALPHMDELLQLRHDPKPEVVLAATDAVSKLAAVSTNYTQAQPDEHIRNGAAQSLLPLLRHEDSAVRTRSIGALCETRTQRADCLSALLEQLASDDIAVR
;
A
#
# COMPACT_ATOMS: atom_id res chain seq x y z
N LEU A 1 -2.79 -12.32 19.45
CA LEU A 1 -2.37 -12.84 18.13
C LEU A 1 -2.32 -11.74 17.08
N ILE A 2 -3.43 -11.13 16.65
CA ILE A 2 -3.36 -10.08 15.61
C ILE A 2 -2.60 -8.83 16.06
N GLN A 3 -2.76 -8.43 17.32
CA GLN A 3 -1.98 -7.35 17.94
C GLN A 3 -0.48 -7.66 17.98
N ASP A 4 -0.10 -8.93 18.20
CA ASP A 4 1.31 -9.34 18.22
C ASP A 4 1.91 -9.27 16.81
N ILE A 5 1.12 -9.62 15.79
CA ILE A 5 1.51 -9.48 14.38
C ILE A 5 1.64 -7.99 14.01
N ALA A 6 0.73 -7.13 14.46
CA ALA A 6 0.83 -5.69 14.24
C ALA A 6 2.06 -5.10 14.94
N ALA A 7 2.37 -5.52 16.17
CA ALA A 7 3.58 -5.10 16.88
C ALA A 7 4.86 -5.51 16.12
N ALA A 8 4.85 -6.66 15.45
CA ALA A 8 5.97 -7.13 14.63
C ALA A 8 6.25 -6.26 13.39
N LEU A 9 5.35 -5.34 13.01
CA LEU A 9 5.64 -4.32 11.98
C LEU A 9 6.74 -3.35 12.42
N SER A 10 7.11 -3.29 13.70
CA SER A 10 8.20 -2.47 14.22
C SER A 10 9.43 -3.28 14.61
N ASP A 11 9.51 -4.56 14.22
CA ASP A 11 10.66 -5.41 14.57
C ASP A 11 11.97 -4.88 13.94
N LYS A 12 13.10 -5.11 14.62
CA LYS A 12 14.42 -4.73 14.12
C LYS A 12 14.80 -5.47 12.85
N ASP A 13 14.34 -6.72 12.71
CA ASP A 13 14.58 -7.55 11.54
C ASP A 13 13.55 -7.24 10.46
N TYR A 14 14.02 -6.82 9.29
CA TYR A 14 13.15 -6.46 8.19
C TYR A 14 12.38 -7.67 7.64
N VAL A 15 12.91 -8.88 7.78
CA VAL A 15 12.20 -10.11 7.38
C VAL A 15 10.97 -10.29 8.26
N VAL A 16 11.09 -10.03 9.56
CA VAL A 16 9.95 -10.10 10.50
C VAL A 16 8.90 -9.05 10.15
N ARG A 17 9.32 -7.80 9.88
CA ARG A 17 8.38 -6.74 9.45
C ARG A 17 7.67 -7.09 8.14
N GLN A 18 8.41 -7.61 7.17
CA GLN A 18 7.87 -8.04 5.88
C GLN A 18 6.82 -9.14 6.06
N GLU A 19 7.13 -10.17 6.83
CA GLU A 19 6.20 -11.28 7.07
C GLU A 19 5.00 -10.86 7.91
N ALA A 20 5.17 -9.92 8.85
CA ALA A 20 4.06 -9.32 9.58
C ALA A 20 3.08 -8.61 8.62
N ALA A 21 3.58 -7.79 7.69
CA ALA A 21 2.75 -7.12 6.70
C ALA A 21 2.01 -8.10 5.78
N LYS A 22 2.71 -9.14 5.28
CA LYS A 22 2.09 -10.22 4.48
C LYS A 22 1.01 -10.96 5.27
N THR A 23 1.25 -11.25 6.54
CA THR A 23 0.32 -11.97 7.39
C THR A 23 -0.94 -11.13 7.64
N LEU A 24 -0.80 -9.84 7.95
CA LEU A 24 -1.95 -8.94 8.10
C LEU A 24 -2.79 -8.88 6.81
N ALA A 25 -2.16 -8.87 5.64
CA ALA A 25 -2.87 -8.92 4.35
C ALA A 25 -3.74 -10.19 4.20
N GLN A 26 -3.28 -11.33 4.71
CA GLN A 26 -4.00 -12.60 4.66
C GLN A 26 -5.15 -12.67 5.66
N LEU A 27 -5.08 -11.89 6.74
CA LEU A 27 -6.14 -11.78 7.76
C LEU A 27 -7.33 -10.91 7.35
N LYS A 28 -7.24 -10.23 6.20
CA LYS A 28 -8.35 -9.48 5.57
C LYS A 28 -9.03 -8.50 6.54
N GLU A 29 -10.35 -8.58 6.74
CA GLU A 29 -11.13 -7.63 7.53
C GLU A 29 -10.60 -7.48 8.96
N LEU A 30 -10.05 -8.56 9.53
CA LEU A 30 -9.51 -8.55 10.89
C LEU A 30 -8.34 -7.58 11.03
N ALA A 31 -7.59 -7.33 9.97
CA ALA A 31 -6.42 -6.44 9.97
C ALA A 31 -6.76 -4.97 9.64
N LEU A 32 -8.02 -4.63 9.31
CA LEU A 32 -8.41 -3.25 9.05
C LEU A 32 -8.09 -2.27 10.19
N PRO A 33 -8.23 -2.62 11.49
CA PRO A 33 -7.83 -1.73 12.58
C PRO A 33 -6.34 -1.39 12.61
N HIS A 34 -5.50 -2.15 11.90
CA HIS A 34 -4.04 -1.97 11.83
C HIS A 34 -3.58 -1.35 10.51
N MET A 35 -4.50 -0.70 9.78
CA MET A 35 -4.20 -0.04 8.52
C MET A 35 -3.15 1.05 8.69
N ASP A 36 -3.25 1.87 9.74
CA ASP A 36 -2.34 2.99 9.95
C ASP A 36 -0.90 2.52 10.17
N GLU A 37 -0.70 1.45 10.94
CA GLU A 37 0.61 0.82 11.15
C GLU A 37 1.20 0.30 9.83
N LEU A 38 0.39 -0.30 8.96
CA LEU A 38 0.81 -0.69 7.61
C LEU A 38 1.18 0.53 6.74
N LEU A 39 0.43 1.63 6.82
CA LEU A 39 0.72 2.85 6.07
C LEU A 39 2.01 3.54 6.53
N GLN A 40 2.44 3.36 7.79
CA GLN A 40 3.72 3.88 8.26
C GLN A 40 4.93 3.18 7.63
N LEU A 41 4.78 1.91 7.22
CA LEU A 41 5.86 1.16 6.56
C LEU A 41 6.25 1.70 5.18
N ARG A 42 5.54 2.69 4.63
CA ARG A 42 5.99 3.42 3.43
C ARG A 42 7.34 4.12 3.61
N HIS A 43 7.74 4.37 4.86
CA HIS A 43 9.02 4.96 5.23
C HIS A 43 10.06 3.92 5.64
N ASP A 44 9.77 2.62 5.48
CA ASP A 44 10.71 1.57 5.84
C ASP A 44 11.96 1.66 4.94
N PRO A 45 13.17 1.54 5.50
CA PRO A 45 14.40 1.58 4.71
C PRO A 45 14.59 0.36 3.79
N LYS A 46 13.75 -0.68 3.92
CA LYS A 46 13.82 -1.90 3.11
C LYS A 46 12.70 -1.93 2.07
N PRO A 47 13.03 -1.89 0.76
CA PRO A 47 12.03 -1.96 -0.30
C PRO A 47 11.10 -3.17 -0.20
N GLU A 48 11.62 -4.32 0.28
CA GLU A 48 10.82 -5.54 0.45
C GLU A 48 9.70 -5.38 1.47
N VAL A 49 9.93 -4.55 2.50
CA VAL A 49 8.92 -4.23 3.53
C VAL A 49 7.91 -3.23 2.96
N VAL A 50 8.38 -2.20 2.25
CA VAL A 50 7.51 -1.22 1.58
C VAL A 50 6.58 -1.91 0.57
N LEU A 51 7.10 -2.85 -0.21
CA LEU A 51 6.31 -3.67 -1.15
C LEU A 51 5.26 -4.51 -0.44
N ALA A 52 5.64 -5.23 0.62
CA ALA A 52 4.71 -6.06 1.38
C ALA A 52 3.62 -5.23 2.05
N ALA A 53 3.96 -4.05 2.57
CA ALA A 53 3.00 -3.12 3.15
C ALA A 53 2.06 -2.55 2.08
N THR A 54 2.58 -2.15 0.92
CA THR A 54 1.80 -1.69 -0.23
C THR A 54 0.79 -2.75 -0.67
N ASP A 55 1.23 -4.01 -0.78
CA ASP A 55 0.37 -5.16 -1.07
C ASP A 55 -0.74 -5.33 -0.03
N ALA A 56 -0.39 -5.24 1.25
CA ALA A 56 -1.33 -5.39 2.34
C ALA A 56 -2.40 -4.29 2.30
N VAL A 57 -1.97 -3.03 2.20
CA VAL A 57 -2.85 -1.86 2.13
C VAL A 57 -3.84 -1.98 0.98
N SER A 58 -3.40 -2.34 -0.23
CA SER A 58 -4.29 -2.49 -1.38
C SER A 58 -5.31 -3.61 -1.20
N LYS A 59 -4.88 -4.77 -0.68
CA LYS A 59 -5.78 -5.89 -0.41
C LYS A 59 -6.83 -5.53 0.63
N LEU A 60 -6.42 -4.87 1.71
CA LEU A 60 -7.32 -4.44 2.78
C LEU A 60 -8.31 -3.35 2.30
N ALA A 61 -7.83 -2.39 1.51
CA ALA A 61 -8.69 -1.38 0.89
C ALA A 61 -9.70 -2.01 -0.09
N ALA A 62 -9.30 -3.04 -0.84
CA ALA A 62 -10.21 -3.78 -1.72
C ALA A 62 -11.23 -4.61 -0.94
N VAL A 63 -10.83 -5.24 0.18
CA VAL A 63 -11.73 -6.00 1.06
C VAL A 63 -12.81 -5.10 1.67
N SER A 64 -12.44 -3.90 2.11
CA SER A 64 -13.39 -2.90 2.61
C SER A 64 -14.55 -2.67 1.62
N THR A 65 -14.31 -2.75 0.30
CA THR A 65 -15.36 -2.54 -0.71
C THR A 65 -16.45 -3.60 -0.79
N ASN A 66 -16.19 -4.83 -0.29
CA ASN A 66 -17.13 -5.95 -0.43
C ASN A 66 -18.10 -6.08 0.75
N TYR A 67 -17.82 -5.44 1.88
CA TYR A 67 -18.65 -5.51 3.07
C TYR A 67 -19.41 -4.19 3.25
N THR A 68 -20.72 -4.24 2.97
CA THR A 68 -21.84 -3.32 3.31
C THR A 68 -22.43 -2.43 2.20
N GLN A 69 -23.76 -2.51 2.09
CA GLN A 69 -24.71 -1.62 1.40
C GLN A 69 -24.77 -0.21 2.03
N ALA A 70 -23.70 0.24 2.67
CA ALA A 70 -23.52 1.59 3.14
C ALA A 70 -22.04 1.92 2.93
N GLN A 71 -21.75 2.68 1.86
CA GLN A 71 -20.48 3.37 1.61
C GLN A 71 -19.28 2.80 2.39
N PRO A 72 -18.60 1.74 1.90
CA PRO A 72 -17.36 1.30 2.52
C PRO A 72 -16.43 2.50 2.67
N ASP A 73 -15.83 2.67 3.86
CA ASP A 73 -15.13 3.88 4.30
C ASP A 73 -14.27 4.48 3.20
N GLU A 74 -14.81 5.51 2.55
CA GLU A 74 -14.07 6.32 1.58
C GLU A 74 -12.78 6.84 2.22
N HIS A 75 -12.81 7.05 3.54
CA HIS A 75 -11.66 7.38 4.36
C HIS A 75 -10.51 6.35 4.26
N ILE A 76 -10.80 5.05 4.34
CA ILE A 76 -9.76 4.01 4.26
C ILE A 76 -9.16 3.96 2.85
N ARG A 77 -9.98 4.08 1.80
CA ARG A 77 -9.49 4.12 0.41
C ARG A 77 -8.67 5.36 0.12
N ASN A 78 -9.15 6.52 0.56
CA ASN A 78 -8.46 7.79 0.36
C ASN A 78 -7.16 7.83 1.18
N GLY A 79 -7.16 7.32 2.41
CA GLY A 79 -5.95 7.20 3.24
C GLY A 79 -4.91 6.26 2.63
N ALA A 80 -5.35 5.11 2.10
CA ALA A 80 -4.51 4.20 1.34
C ALA A 80 -3.92 4.91 0.10
N ALA A 81 -4.76 5.52 -0.74
CA ALA A 81 -4.31 6.21 -1.95
C ALA A 81 -3.33 7.37 -1.64
N GLN A 82 -3.63 8.19 -0.63
CA GLN A 82 -2.77 9.29 -0.20
C GLN A 82 -1.40 8.80 0.27
N SER A 83 -1.33 7.64 0.93
CA SER A 83 -0.07 7.07 1.40
C SER A 83 0.72 6.38 0.27
N LEU A 84 0.04 5.92 -0.78
CA LEU A 84 0.66 5.29 -1.95
C LEU A 84 1.18 6.30 -2.98
N LEU A 85 0.55 7.48 -3.11
CA LEU A 85 0.98 8.54 -4.05
C LEU A 85 2.47 8.92 -3.93
N PRO A 86 3.05 9.11 -2.73
CA PRO A 86 4.48 9.38 -2.59
C PRO A 86 5.39 8.25 -3.11
N LEU A 87 4.93 6.99 -3.08
CA LEU A 87 5.72 5.83 -3.51
C LEU A 87 5.93 5.78 -5.03
N LEU A 88 5.20 6.57 -5.80
CA LEU A 88 5.43 6.76 -7.24
C LEU A 88 6.80 7.38 -7.54
N ARG A 89 7.42 8.05 -6.56
CA ARG A 89 8.75 8.67 -6.66
C ARG A 89 9.81 7.91 -5.87
N HIS A 90 9.51 6.69 -5.44
CA HIS A 90 10.45 5.88 -4.68
C HIS A 90 11.69 5.52 -5.51
N GLU A 91 12.87 5.45 -4.88
CA GLU A 91 14.14 5.13 -5.57
C GLU A 91 14.11 3.74 -6.22
N ASP A 92 13.54 2.77 -5.53
CA ASP A 92 13.31 1.42 -6.01
C ASP A 92 12.18 1.37 -7.06
N SER A 93 12.51 0.89 -8.25
CA SER A 93 11.56 0.78 -9.37
C SER A 93 10.43 -0.20 -9.12
N ALA A 94 10.67 -1.29 -8.39
CA ALA A 94 9.63 -2.25 -8.05
C ALA A 94 8.59 -1.61 -7.12
N VAL A 95 9.03 -0.78 -6.17
CA VAL A 95 8.12 -0.01 -5.30
C VAL A 95 7.27 0.96 -6.14
N ARG A 96 7.88 1.67 -7.10
CA ARG A 96 7.14 2.53 -8.03
C ARG A 96 6.07 1.76 -8.80
N THR A 97 6.46 0.70 -9.50
CA THR A 97 5.53 -0.11 -10.30
C THR A 97 4.42 -0.72 -9.45
N ARG A 98 4.75 -1.23 -8.25
CA ARG A 98 3.74 -1.83 -7.36
C ARG A 98 2.76 -0.79 -6.83
N SER A 99 3.23 0.40 -6.48
CA SER A 99 2.38 1.50 -6.00
C SER A 99 1.36 1.96 -7.06
N ILE A 100 1.72 1.93 -8.34
CA ILE A 100 0.77 2.18 -9.45
C ILE A 100 -0.35 1.14 -9.46
N GLY A 101 0.01 -0.15 -9.43
CA GLY A 101 -0.99 -1.23 -9.39
C GLY A 101 -1.87 -1.13 -8.15
N ALA A 102 -1.26 -0.77 -7.01
CA ALA A 102 -1.91 -0.61 -5.73
C ALA A 102 -2.96 0.52 -5.74
N LEU A 103 -2.62 1.65 -6.35
CA LEU A 103 -3.54 2.78 -6.56
C LEU A 103 -4.75 2.35 -7.41
N CYS A 104 -4.51 1.63 -8.51
CA CYS A 104 -5.58 1.10 -9.37
C CYS A 104 -6.51 0.13 -8.62
N GLU A 105 -5.95 -0.71 -7.76
CA GLU A 105 -6.69 -1.68 -6.92
C GLU A 105 -7.53 -0.99 -5.84
N THR A 106 -7.06 0.13 -5.28
CA THR A 106 -7.77 0.88 -4.23
C THR A 106 -9.01 1.63 -4.74
N ARG A 107 -9.31 1.60 -6.05
CA ARG A 107 -10.47 2.26 -6.67
C ARG A 107 -10.61 3.76 -6.34
N THR A 108 -9.50 4.47 -6.12
CA THR A 108 -9.51 5.93 -6.33
C THR A 108 -9.83 6.19 -7.80
N GLN A 109 -10.56 7.27 -8.11
CA GLN A 109 -11.19 7.46 -9.41
C GLN A 109 -10.18 7.20 -10.54
N ARG A 110 -10.63 6.44 -11.55
CA ARG A 110 -9.82 5.95 -12.68
C ARG A 110 -9.01 7.05 -13.38
N ALA A 111 -9.44 8.31 -13.29
CA ALA A 111 -8.77 9.49 -13.81
C ALA A 111 -7.50 9.88 -13.03
N ASP A 112 -7.47 9.67 -11.71
CA ASP A 112 -6.33 10.02 -10.85
C ASP A 112 -5.19 9.01 -11.05
N CYS A 113 -5.53 7.72 -11.15
CA CYS A 113 -4.58 6.68 -11.54
C CYS A 113 -3.99 6.92 -12.93
N LEU A 114 -4.81 7.33 -13.90
CA LEU A 114 -4.36 7.60 -15.26
C LEU A 114 -3.42 8.81 -15.30
N SER A 115 -3.73 9.88 -14.56
CA SER A 115 -2.90 11.08 -14.47
C SER A 115 -1.55 10.77 -13.81
N ALA A 116 -1.56 10.03 -12.69
CA ALA A 116 -0.34 9.60 -12.00
C ALA A 116 0.56 8.70 -12.88
N LEU A 117 -0.04 7.80 -13.66
CA LEU A 117 0.66 6.98 -14.67
C LEU A 117 1.26 7.83 -15.79
N LEU A 118 0.52 8.82 -16.29
CA LEU A 118 0.97 9.72 -17.36
C LEU A 118 2.12 10.62 -16.91
N GLU A 119 2.10 11.13 -15.68
CA GLU A 119 3.20 11.90 -15.12
C GLU A 119 4.46 11.05 -14.93
N GLN A 120 4.32 9.80 -14.48
CA GLN A 120 5.45 8.90 -14.29
C GLN A 120 6.10 8.52 -15.62
N LEU A 121 5.29 8.15 -16.62
CA LEU A 121 5.76 7.89 -17.99
C LEU A 121 6.41 9.10 -18.65
N ALA A 122 5.92 10.32 -18.37
CA ALA A 122 6.54 11.55 -18.84
C ALA A 122 7.86 11.88 -18.13
N SER A 123 8.05 11.39 -16.90
CA SER A 123 9.28 11.60 -16.12
C SER A 123 10.39 10.56 -16.40
N ASP A 124 10.02 9.35 -16.84
CA ASP A 124 10.97 8.27 -17.15
C ASP A 124 11.66 8.42 -18.52
N ASP A 125 11.26 9.37 -19.36
CA ASP A 125 11.88 9.67 -20.67
C ASP A 125 13.28 10.35 -20.53
N ILE A 126 13.78 10.52 -19.31
CA ILE A 126 15.13 11.03 -19.01
C ILE A 126 16.10 9.92 -18.58
N ALA A 127 15.61 8.72 -18.22
CA ALA A 127 16.44 7.62 -17.71
C ALA A 127 16.79 6.54 -18.76
N VAL A 128 16.39 6.70 -20.03
CA VAL A 128 16.85 5.87 -21.15
C VAL A 128 17.52 6.77 -22.21
N ARG A 129 18.78 7.13 -21.97
CA ARG A 129 19.74 7.52 -23.01
C ARG A 129 20.86 6.51 -23.07
#